data_AF-A0ABD6FXA1-F1
#
_entry.id   AF-A0ABD6FXA1-F1
#
_cell.length_a   1.000
_cell.length_b   1.000
_cell.length_c   1.000
_cell.angle_alpha   90.00
_cell.angle_beta   90.00
_cell.angle_gamma   90.00
#
_symmetry.space_group_name_H-M   'P 1'
#
loop_
_entity.id
_entity.type
_entity.pdbx_description
1 polymer ?
#
loop_
_entity_poly.entity_id
_entity_poly.type
_entity_poly.pdbx_seq_one_letter_code
_entity_poly.pdbx_strand_id
1 'polypeptide(L)'
;MSPISQDLLQLVADRAFPQIKSHLQGLSTHDAADLLEELPPTSRAVVFRLLEKDRAIEVFEYLEGDKQQELLASLHDHEVVQILEEMSPDDRTRLLD
;
A
#
# COMPACT_ATOMS: atom_id res chain seq x y z
N MET A 1 -10.79 11.73 0.08
CA MET A 1 -9.59 11.77 -0.77
C MET A 1 -8.89 13.10 -0.62
N SER A 2 -7.90 13.10 0.26
CA SER A 2 -6.91 14.14 0.47
C SER A 2 -5.94 14.32 -0.73
N PRO A 3 -5.17 15.42 -0.78
CA PRO A 3 -4.11 15.58 -1.78
C PRO A 3 -3.05 14.48 -1.71
N ILE A 4 -2.80 13.93 -0.52
CA ILE A 4 -1.80 12.87 -0.30
C ILE A 4 -2.27 11.56 -0.93
N SER A 5 -3.54 11.20 -0.81
CA SER A 5 -4.07 9.99 -1.47
C SER A 5 -4.07 10.12 -2.99
N GLN A 6 -4.35 11.31 -3.54
CA GLN A 6 -4.22 11.55 -4.98
C GLN A 6 -2.78 11.37 -5.49
N ASP A 7 -1.80 11.91 -4.76
CA ASP A 7 -0.39 11.74 -5.09
C ASP A 7 0.03 10.25 -5.03
N LEU A 8 -0.40 9.52 -4.00
CA LEU A 8 -0.14 8.08 -3.92
C LEU A 8 -0.77 7.28 -5.06
N LEU A 9 -1.97 7.64 -5.52
CA LEU A 9 -2.57 7.00 -6.69
C LEU A 9 -1.70 7.19 -7.94
N GLN A 10 -1.18 8.40 -8.13
CA GLN A 10 -0.30 8.70 -9.23
C GLN A 10 0.99 7.91 -9.13
N LEU A 11 1.61 7.84 -7.94
CA LEU A 11 2.81 7.04 -7.72
C LEU A 11 2.59 5.54 -7.95
N VAL A 12 1.41 5.00 -7.60
CA VAL A 12 1.05 3.60 -7.91
C VAL A 12 0.93 3.40 -9.43
N ALA A 13 0.25 4.31 -10.13
CA ALA A 13 0.11 4.26 -11.59
C ALA A 13 1.47 4.35 -12.30
N ASP A 14 2.36 5.21 -11.80
CA ASP A 14 3.70 5.43 -12.32
C ASP A 14 4.71 4.35 -11.84
N ARG A 15 4.26 3.40 -11.01
CA ARG A 15 5.10 2.33 -10.42
C ARG A 15 6.31 2.86 -9.66
N ALA A 16 6.15 4.03 -9.05
CA ALA A 16 7.15 4.74 -8.27
C ALA A 16 7.21 4.20 -6.83
N PHE A 17 7.40 2.88 -6.68
CA PHE A 17 7.34 2.19 -5.39
C PHE A 17 8.34 2.69 -4.33
N PRO A 18 9.59 3.06 -4.68
CA PRO A 18 10.52 3.65 -3.72
C PRO A 18 10.00 4.96 -3.11
N GLN A 19 9.31 5.78 -3.90
CA GLN A 19 8.69 7.02 -3.46
C GLN A 19 7.50 6.73 -2.54
N ILE A 20 6.66 5.75 -2.88
CA ILE A 20 5.57 5.30 -2.01
C ILE A 20 6.12 4.87 -0.65
N LYS A 21 7.13 3.98 -0.62
CA LYS A 21 7.75 3.51 0.64
C LYS A 21 8.31 4.68 1.47
N SER A 22 8.95 5.65 0.81
CA SER A 22 9.48 6.85 1.47
C SER A 22 8.39 7.74 2.07
N HIS A 23 7.27 7.93 1.36
CA HIS A 23 6.11 8.64 1.88
C HIS A 23 5.53 7.95 3.12
N LEU A 24 5.39 6.62 3.06
CA LEU A 24 4.87 5.84 4.18
C LEU A 24 5.75 5.98 5.42
N GLN A 25 7.08 5.92 5.29
CA GLN A 25 8.03 6.03 6.42
C GLN A 25 7.87 7.31 7.25
N GLY A 26 7.37 8.40 6.66
CA GLY A 26 7.13 9.66 7.37
C GLY A 26 5.79 9.74 8.11
N LEU A 27 4.88 8.79 7.89
CA LEU A 27 3.54 8.79 8.49
C LEU A 27 3.50 8.03 9.81
N SER A 28 2.60 8.41 10.70
CA SER A 28 2.24 7.56 11.85
C SER A 28 1.45 6.32 11.39
N THR A 29 1.26 5.35 12.29
CA THR A 29 0.38 4.20 12.02
C THR A 29 -1.05 4.64 11.74
N HIS A 30 -1.57 5.59 12.52
CA HIS A 30 -2.91 6.15 12.34
C HIS A 30 -3.06 6.85 10.99
N ASP A 31 -2.13 7.75 10.64
CA ASP A 31 -2.20 8.48 9.37
C ASP A 31 -2.09 7.54 8.16
N ALA A 32 -1.32 6.46 8.27
CA ALA A 32 -1.23 5.46 7.21
C ALA A 32 -2.53 4.65 7.06
N ALA A 33 -3.22 4.34 8.16
CA ALA A 33 -4.52 3.69 8.12
C ALA A 33 -5.57 4.58 7.44
N ASP A 34 -5.70 5.83 7.90
CA ASP A 34 -6.60 6.83 7.30
C ASP A 34 -6.35 6.97 5.80
N LEU A 35 -5.07 7.03 5.41
CA LEU A 35 -4.67 7.14 4.01
C LEU A 35 -5.07 5.92 3.19
N LEU A 36 -4.89 4.70 3.71
CA LEU A 36 -5.29 3.46 3.05
C LEU A 36 -6.81 3.37 2.86
N GLU A 37 -7.60 3.87 3.80
CA GLU A 37 -9.07 3.89 3.68
C GLU A 37 -9.56 4.77 2.53
N GLU A 38 -8.82 5.84 2.21
CA GLU A 38 -9.12 6.69 1.06
C GLU A 38 -8.80 6.04 -0.29
N LEU A 39 -7.94 5.01 -0.31
CA LEU A 39 -7.48 4.39 -1.54
C LEU A 39 -8.47 3.36 -2.09
N PRO A 40 -8.60 3.26 -3.43
CA PRO A 40 -9.27 2.14 -4.10
C PRO A 40 -8.61 0.80 -3.75
N PRO A 41 -9.33 -0.33 -3.89
CA PRO A 41 -8.88 -1.63 -3.38
C PRO A 41 -7.52 -2.08 -3.91
N THR A 42 -7.30 -1.98 -5.23
CA THR A 42 -6.04 -2.34 -5.89
C THR A 42 -4.87 -1.50 -5.34
N SER A 43 -5.02 -0.17 -5.33
CA SER A 43 -3.97 0.73 -4.84
C SER A 43 -3.73 0.56 -3.34
N ARG A 44 -4.77 0.34 -2.54
CA ARG A 44 -4.67 0.05 -1.10
C ARG A 44 -3.81 -1.19 -0.87
N ALA A 45 -4.06 -2.27 -1.60
CA ALA A 45 -3.30 -3.51 -1.47
C ALA A 45 -1.83 -3.34 -1.87
N VAL A 46 -1.55 -2.62 -2.96
CA VAL A 46 -0.17 -2.30 -3.39
C VAL A 46 0.57 -1.48 -2.33
N VAL A 47 -0.06 -0.41 -1.83
CA VAL A 47 0.54 0.46 -0.80
C VAL A 47 0.74 -0.31 0.51
N PHE A 48 -0.25 -1.13 0.92
CA PHE A 48 -0.16 -1.97 2.12
C PHE A 48 1.01 -2.97 2.05
N ARG A 49 1.26 -3.57 0.88
CA ARG A 49 2.40 -4.48 0.66
C ARG A 49 3.76 -3.82 0.83
N LEU A 50 3.85 -2.49 0.70
CA LEU A 50 5.09 -1.72 0.85
C LEU A 50 5.35 -1.24 2.29
N LEU A 51 4.40 -1.47 3.21
CA LEU A 51 4.62 -1.22 4.63
C LEU A 51 5.58 -2.27 5.22
N GLU A 52 6.40 -1.82 6.16
CA GLU A 52 7.19 -2.71 7.01
C GLU A 52 6.26 -3.67 7.75
N LYS A 53 6.66 -4.94 7.86
CA LYS A 53 5.80 -6.03 8.34
C LYS A 53 5.10 -5.73 9.67
N ASP A 54 5.86 -5.24 10.66
CA ASP A 54 5.30 -4.96 11.99
C ASP A 54 4.29 -3.81 11.94
N ARG A 55 4.59 -2.78 11.13
CA ARG A 55 3.68 -1.65 10.94
C ARG A 55 2.45 -2.03 10.13
N ALA A 56 2.58 -2.93 9.16
CA ALA A 56 1.44 -3.42 8.38
C ALA A 56 0.40 -4.10 9.28
N ILE A 57 0.84 -4.82 10.32
CA ILE A 57 -0.05 -5.44 11.31
C ILE A 57 -0.82 -4.35 12.07
N GLU A 58 -0.12 -3.37 12.63
CA GLU A 58 -0.76 -2.29 13.38
C GLU A 58 -1.73 -1.49 12.49
N VAL A 59 -1.30 -1.09 11.30
CA VAL A 59 -2.12 -0.36 10.33
C VAL A 59 -3.36 -1.16 9.95
N PHE A 60 -3.23 -2.46 9.72
CA PHE A 60 -4.36 -3.34 9.42
C PHE A 60 -5.39 -3.35 10.54
N GLU A 61 -4.96 -3.39 11.81
CA GLU A 61 -5.85 -3.35 12.97
C GLU A 61 -6.64 -2.04 13.10
N TYR A 62 -6.10 -0.93 12.59
CA TYR A 62 -6.78 0.37 12.57
C TYR A 62 -7.85 0.51 11.47
N LEU A 63 -7.81 -0.32 10.42
CA LEU A 63 -8.78 -0.24 9.32
C LEU A 63 -10.18 -0.69 9.76
N GLU A 64 -11.20 -0.08 9.17
CA GLU A 64 -12.58 -0.58 9.31
C GLU A 64 -12.74 -2.04 8.85
N GLY A 65 -13.65 -2.78 9.48
CA GLY A 65 -13.75 -4.24 9.30
C GLY A 65 -14.10 -4.68 7.86
N ASP A 66 -14.89 -3.89 7.13
CA ASP A 66 -15.15 -4.11 5.70
C ASP A 66 -13.90 -3.84 4.85
N LYS A 67 -13.13 -2.80 5.18
CA LYS A 67 -11.86 -2.47 4.52
C LYS A 67 -10.79 -3.51 4.75
N GLN A 68 -10.74 -4.12 5.94
CA GLN A 68 -9.89 -5.27 6.22
C GLN A 68 -10.21 -6.46 5.30
N GLN A 69 -11.49 -6.80 5.13
CA GLN A 69 -11.91 -7.90 4.25
C GLN A 69 -11.59 -7.61 2.79
N GLU A 70 -11.90 -6.39 2.33
CA GLU A 70 -11.61 -5.93 0.97
C GLU A 70 -10.10 -5.97 0.67
N LEU A 71 -9.28 -5.54 1.63
CA LEU A 71 -7.83 -5.58 1.53
C LEU A 71 -7.33 -7.03 1.41
N LEU A 72 -7.78 -7.93 2.29
CA LEU A 72 -7.37 -9.35 2.24
C LEU A 72 -7.74 -10.03 0.92
N ALA A 73 -8.92 -9.71 0.37
CA ALA A 73 -9.33 -10.17 -0.95
C ALA A 73 -8.41 -9.61 -2.05
N SER A 74 -8.13 -8.31 -2.00
CA SER A 74 -7.31 -7.60 -3.00
C SER A 74 -5.85 -8.04 -2.99
N LEU A 75 -5.30 -8.51 -1.85
CA LEU A 75 -3.92 -9.00 -1.76
C LEU A 75 -3.62 -10.23 -2.62
N HIS A 76 -4.66 -10.93 -3.07
CA HIS A 76 -4.59 -12.10 -3.97
C HIS A 76 -5.09 -11.76 -5.39
N ASP A 77 -5.50 -10.52 -5.63
CA ASP A 77 -5.98 -10.10 -6.93
C ASP A 77 -4.83 -10.15 -7.95
N HIS A 78 -5.14 -10.68 -9.14
CA HIS A 78 -4.19 -10.81 -10.22
C HIS A 78 -3.60 -9.45 -10.63
N GLU A 79 -4.40 -8.39 -10.62
CA GLU A 79 -3.93 -7.04 -10.96
C GLU A 79 -2.87 -6.56 -9.95
N VAL A 80 -3.11 -6.75 -8.65
CA VAL A 80 -2.15 -6.39 -7.60
C VAL A 80 -0.87 -7.18 -7.74
N VAL A 81 -0.96 -8.49 -7.99
CA VAL A 81 0.21 -9.35 -8.21
C VAL A 81 1.00 -8.87 -9.42
N GLN A 82 0.35 -8.59 -10.54
CA GLN A 82 1.01 -8.11 -11.76
C GLN A 82 1.75 -6.79 -11.52
N ILE A 83 1.12 -5.82 -10.85
CA ILE A 83 1.76 -4.53 -10.53
C ILE A 83 3.06 -4.74 -9.74
N LEU A 84 3.06 -5.67 -8.78
CA LEU A 84 4.23 -5.95 -7.95
C LEU A 84 5.28 -6.82 -8.68
N GLU A 85 4.88 -7.70 -9.60
CA GLU A 85 5.77 -8.54 -10.40
C GLU A 85 6.55 -7.75 -11.47
N GLU A 86 6.06 -6.57 -11.84
CA GLU A 86 6.76 -5.66 -12.75
C GLU A 86 7.93 -4.92 -12.08
N MET A 87 8.10 -5.07 -10.77
CA MET A 87 9.32 -4.67 -10.09
C MET A 87 10.48 -5.56 -10.51
N SER A 88 11.67 -4.97 -10.64
CA SER A 88 12.88 -5.76 -10.78
C SER A 88 13.04 -6.67 -9.54
N PRO A 89 13.62 -7.88 -9.68
CA PRO A 89 13.83 -8.77 -8.54
C PRO A 89 14.59 -8.09 -7.39
N ASP A 90 15.59 -7.27 -7.71
CA ASP A 90 16.39 -6.53 -6.74
C ASP A 90 15.57 -5.47 -5.99
N ASP A 91 14.75 -4.69 -6.71
CA ASP A 91 13.87 -3.69 -6.09
C ASP A 91 12.81 -4.36 -5.22
N ARG A 92 12.23 -5.47 -5.68
CA ARG A 92 11.24 -6.21 -4.93
C ARG A 92 11.82 -6.73 -3.62
N THR A 93 13.02 -7.31 -3.64
CA THR A 93 13.72 -7.70 -2.41
C THR A 93 13.95 -6.47 -1.52
N ARG A 94 14.47 -5.36 -2.05
CA ARG A 94 14.71 -4.17 -1.22
C ARG A 94 13.44 -3.56 -0.61
N LEU A 95 12.31 -3.64 -1.30
CA LEU A 95 11.07 -2.96 -0.91
C LEU A 95 10.17 -3.82 -0.04
N LEU A 96 10.17 -5.15 -0.22
CA LEU A 96 9.25 -6.09 0.44
C LEU A 96 9.93 -7.01 1.47
N ASP A 97 11.25 -6.99 1.57
CA ASP A 97 12.03 -7.71 2.62
C ASP A 97 12.15 -6.89 3.90
#